data_AF-A0A7C8ZKH4-F1
#
_entry.id   AF-A0A7C8ZKH4-F1
#
_cell.length_a   1.000
_cell.length_b   1.000
_cell.length_c   1.000
_cell.angle_alpha   90.00
_cell.angle_beta   90.00
_cell.angle_gamma   90.00
#
_symmetry.space_group_name_H-M   'P 1'
#
loop_
_entity.id
_entity.type
_entity.pdbx_description
1 polymer ?
#
loop_
_entity_poly.entity_id
_entity_poly.type
_entity_poly.pdbx_seq_one_letter_code
_entity_poly.pdbx_strand_id
1 'polypeptide(L)'
;LVILTLAGQLCLFTREGTLIHQTSYALDGFGGDDLIAYHTYFTNVFGNLEKAYHNVVAVRGASVYILGPMHVIVSRLLPWKERIQVLRKAGDWMGALNMAMTLYDGQAHGVIDLPRNLCAVQEAIMPYLVELLFAYVDEVFSYISVACFNQIGKGEELDGSESNSSAETEIKEQFTRVGGVAVEFCVHIKRTDILFDEIFSKFVAVQHRETFLELLEPYILKDMLGTLPPEIMQALVEHYNRKGWLQRVEQCVLHMDISSLDFNQVVRLCRENGLYGALIYLFNKGLDDFKTPLEELLNVLRNNEKDSAATTSVGYRMLVYLKYCFSGLAFPPGRNRYIMQPVAQKTVLFCL
;
A
#
# COMPACT_ATOMS: atom_id res chain seq x y z
N LEU A 1 17.50 2.24 27.96
CA LEU A 1 18.08 3.03 29.06
C LEU A 1 17.80 4.50 28.76
N VAL A 2 17.19 5.27 29.67
CA VAL A 2 16.98 6.71 29.47
C VAL A 2 18.06 7.44 30.26
N ILE A 3 18.90 8.21 29.58
CA ILE A 3 19.98 9.02 30.17
C ILE A 3 19.66 10.49 29.91
N LEU A 4 19.65 11.29 30.97
CA LEU A 4 19.66 12.75 30.88
C LEU A 4 21.11 13.22 30.79
N THR A 5 21.47 13.96 29.74
CA THR A 5 22.82 14.50 29.59
C THR A 5 22.91 15.90 30.21
N LEU A 6 24.11 16.29 30.65
CA LEU A 6 24.41 17.65 31.15
C LEU A 6 24.21 18.75 30.09
N ALA A 7 23.94 18.39 28.83
CA ALA A 7 23.64 19.33 27.75
C ALA A 7 22.13 19.58 27.55
N GLY A 8 21.28 19.16 28.50
CA GLY A 8 19.82 19.36 28.41
C GLY A 8 19.15 18.43 27.41
N GLN A 9 19.73 17.26 27.13
CA GLN A 9 19.19 16.30 26.18
C GLN A 9 18.75 15.03 26.90
N LEU A 10 17.58 14.52 26.54
CA LEU A 10 17.09 13.23 27.00
C LEU A 10 17.34 12.20 25.90
N CYS A 11 18.25 11.29 26.18
CA CYS A 11 18.73 10.26 25.27
C CYS A 11 18.17 8.91 25.70
N LEU A 12 17.44 8.26 24.81
CA LEU A 12 16.93 6.91 24.99
C LEU A 12 17.85 5.96 24.22
N PHE A 13 18.48 5.03 24.92
CA PHE A 13 19.39 4.02 24.38
C PHE A 13 18.77 2.63 24.40
N THR A 14 19.17 1.77 23.46
CA THR A 14 18.96 0.32 23.51
C THR A 14 19.77 -0.32 24.63
N ARG A 15 19.61 -1.63 24.86
CA ARG A 15 20.45 -2.36 25.81
C ARG A 15 21.88 -2.55 25.30
N GLU A 16 22.05 -2.48 23.98
CA GLU A 16 23.31 -2.60 23.26
C GLU A 16 24.06 -1.25 23.18
N GLY A 17 23.49 -0.17 23.73
CA GLY A 17 24.13 1.15 23.79
C GLY A 17 23.91 2.04 22.56
N THR A 18 23.05 1.63 21.61
CA THR A 18 22.69 2.46 20.46
C THR A 18 21.63 3.50 20.84
N LEU A 19 21.82 4.75 20.42
CA LEU A 19 20.90 5.85 20.67
C LEU A 19 19.64 5.69 19.79
N ILE A 20 18.49 5.48 20.42
CA ILE A 20 17.17 5.33 19.78
C ILE A 20 16.53 6.69 19.54
N HIS A 21 16.58 7.57 20.53
CA HIS A 21 15.87 8.83 20.46
C HIS A 21 16.61 9.87 21.30
N GLN A 22 16.77 11.06 20.73
CA GLN A 22 17.39 12.19 21.40
C GLN A 22 16.42 13.36 21.30
N THR A 23 15.90 13.78 22.44
CA THR A 23 15.09 15.00 22.52
C THR A 23 15.95 16.08 23.16
N SER A 24 16.30 17.08 22.36
CA SER A 24 16.83 18.33 22.87
C SER A 24 15.66 19.18 23.38
N TYR A 25 15.68 19.52 24.66
CA TYR A 25 14.79 20.56 25.15
C TYR A 25 15.50 21.90 24.90
N ALA A 26 15.19 22.52 23.77
CA ALA A 26 15.60 23.90 23.52
C ALA A 26 14.77 24.79 24.45
N LEU A 27 15.44 25.38 25.45
CA LEU A 27 14.93 26.56 26.14
C LEU A 27 14.97 27.69 25.12
N ASP A 28 13.81 27.95 24.51
CA ASP A 28 13.62 29.15 23.70
C ASP A 28 13.68 30.34 24.65
N GLY A 29 14.81 31.05 24.66
CA GLY A 29 14.98 32.28 25.42
C GLY A 29 16.10 32.23 26.46
N PHE A 30 17.17 32.94 26.11
CA PHE A 30 18.20 33.52 26.98
C PHE A 30 19.27 32.59 27.56
N GLY A 31 20.51 32.90 27.15
CA GLY A 31 21.73 32.38 27.75
C GLY A 31 21.88 32.86 29.19
N GLY A 32 22.13 31.91 30.07
CA GLY A 32 22.43 32.13 31.48
C GLY A 32 21.93 30.96 32.31
N ASP A 33 22.83 30.03 32.62
CA ASP A 33 22.74 29.06 33.73
C ASP A 33 21.36 28.43 34.03
N ASP A 34 20.84 27.57 33.15
CA ASP A 34 19.70 26.72 33.51
C ASP A 34 19.95 25.27 33.05
N LEU A 35 20.84 24.59 33.78
CA LEU A 35 21.10 23.15 33.66
C LEU A 35 20.89 22.52 35.03
N ILE A 36 19.73 21.89 35.23
CA ILE A 36 19.42 20.99 36.37
C ILE A 36 19.65 21.67 37.74
N ALA A 37 18.59 22.18 38.35
CA ALA A 37 18.69 22.81 39.68
C ALA A 37 19.19 21.81 40.74
N TYR A 38 20.20 22.20 41.52
CA TYR A 38 20.67 21.43 42.67
C TYR A 38 19.71 21.66 43.85
N HIS A 39 19.32 20.59 44.56
CA HIS A 39 18.44 20.71 45.73
C HIS A 39 19.19 20.65 47.06
N THR A 40 20.49 20.32 47.05
CA THR A 40 21.26 20.21 48.29
C THR A 40 22.72 20.52 48.03
N TYR A 41 23.33 21.26 48.94
CA TYR A 41 24.78 21.37 49.04
C TYR A 41 25.25 20.50 50.19
N PHE A 42 26.32 19.72 49.98
CA PHE A 42 27.00 19.04 51.07
C PHE A 42 28.44 19.54 51.15
N THR A 43 28.99 19.57 52.36
CA THR A 43 30.34 20.04 52.59
C THR A 43 31.31 18.86 52.49
N ASN A 44 32.26 18.90 51.56
CA ASN A 44 33.31 17.89 51.49
C ASN A 44 34.24 18.00 52.71
N VAL A 45 35.08 16.99 52.96
CA VAL A 45 36.06 16.89 54.05
C VAL A 45 36.98 18.13 54.14
N PHE A 46 37.16 18.85 53.04
CA PHE A 46 37.94 20.09 52.94
C PHE A 46 37.14 21.38 53.20
N GLY A 47 35.86 21.30 53.59
CA GLY A 47 35.02 22.47 53.88
C GLY A 47 34.39 23.14 52.66
N ASN A 48 34.58 22.59 51.46
CA ASN A 48 34.01 23.13 50.22
C ASN A 48 32.57 22.64 50.01
N LEU A 49 31.68 23.54 49.60
CA LEU A 49 30.30 23.23 49.22
C LEU A 49 30.30 22.52 47.86
N GLU A 50 29.90 21.25 47.84
CA GLU A 50 29.67 20.46 46.64
C GLU A 50 28.19 20.37 46.32
N LYS A 51 27.85 20.48 45.03
CA LYS A 51 26.48 20.41 44.51
C LYS A 51 26.03 18.95 44.46
N ALA A 52 24.92 18.62 45.11
CA ALA A 52 24.26 17.32 44.99
C ALA A 52 22.99 17.44 44.13
N TYR A 53 22.92 16.65 43.05
CA TYR A 53 21.78 16.55 42.13
C TYR A 53 20.72 15.52 42.57
N HIS A 54 20.76 15.09 43.84
CA HIS A 54 19.87 14.07 44.35
C HIS A 54 18.41 14.58 44.26
N ASN A 55 17.55 13.77 43.62
CA ASN A 55 16.09 13.98 43.46
C ASN A 55 15.63 14.97 42.37
N VAL A 56 16.47 15.34 41.40
CA VAL A 56 16.03 16.17 40.26
C VAL A 56 15.24 15.36 39.22
N VAL A 57 15.49 14.05 39.16
CA VAL A 57 14.76 13.12 38.30
C VAL A 57 14.07 12.09 39.17
N ALA A 58 12.74 12.03 39.10
CA ALA A 58 11.93 11.01 39.75
C ALA A 58 11.19 10.19 38.71
N VAL A 59 11.25 8.87 38.81
CA VAL A 59 10.51 7.97 37.93
C VAL A 59 9.34 7.38 38.70
N ARG A 60 8.12 7.58 38.20
CA ARG A 60 6.90 6.97 38.74
C ARG A 60 6.15 6.27 37.61
N GLY A 61 6.20 4.93 37.61
CA GLY A 61 5.62 4.12 36.53
C GLY A 61 6.32 4.40 35.19
N ALA A 62 5.53 4.75 34.17
CA ALA A 62 6.02 5.11 32.84
C ALA A 62 6.40 6.60 32.68
N SER A 63 6.25 7.40 33.74
CA SER A 63 6.52 8.84 33.72
C SER A 63 7.83 9.17 34.46
N VAL A 64 8.61 10.04 33.83
CA VAL A 64 9.84 10.65 34.34
C VAL A 64 9.54 12.12 34.60
N TYR A 65 9.69 12.53 35.84
CA TYR A 65 9.53 13.91 36.29
C TYR A 65 10.93 14.50 36.43
N ILE A 66 11.18 15.61 35.75
CA ILE A 66 12.43 16.35 35.79
C ILE A 66 12.10 17.73 36.34
N LEU A 67 12.65 18.04 37.51
CA LEU A 67 12.43 19.32 38.18
C LEU A 67 13.49 20.33 37.73
N GLY A 68 13.09 21.28 36.88
CA GLY A 68 13.92 22.44 36.55
C GLY A 68 13.73 23.57 37.57
N PRO A 69 14.60 24.59 37.53
CA PRO A 69 14.52 25.75 38.44
C PRO A 69 13.25 26.58 38.24
N MET A 70 12.73 26.66 37.02
CA MET A 70 11.54 27.46 36.68
C MET A 70 10.33 26.62 36.22
N HIS A 71 10.52 25.34 35.92
CA HIS A 71 9.49 24.51 35.32
C HIS A 71 9.66 23.03 35.70
N VAL A 72 8.56 22.29 35.77
CA VAL A 72 8.57 20.83 35.92
C VAL A 72 8.32 20.20 34.55
N ILE A 73 9.29 19.45 34.04
CA ILE A 73 9.11 18.65 32.82
C ILE A 73 8.61 17.27 33.22
N VAL A 74 7.50 16.85 32.61
CA VAL A 74 7.01 15.48 32.76
C VAL A 74 7.13 14.78 31.40
N SER A 75 8.03 13.81 31.32
CA SER A 75 8.20 12.95 30.14
C SER A 75 7.57 11.60 30.42
N ARG A 76 6.58 11.20 29.63
CA ARG A 76 5.92 9.89 29.76
C ARG A 76 6.27 9.04 28.54
N LEU A 77 6.74 7.82 28.80
CA LEU A 77 6.83 6.82 27.74
C LEU A 77 5.40 6.38 27.39
N LEU A 78 4.98 6.71 26.18
CA LEU A 78 3.65 6.40 25.69
C LEU A 78 3.56 4.91 25.32
N PRO A 79 2.52 4.18 25.77
CA PRO A 79 2.13 2.92 25.16
C PRO A 79 1.97 3.08 23.65
N TRP A 80 2.15 1.99 22.91
CA TRP A 80 2.09 2.01 21.44
C TRP A 80 0.77 2.58 20.90
N LYS A 81 -0.36 2.30 21.57
CA LYS A 81 -1.68 2.85 21.21
C LYS A 81 -1.72 4.37 21.37
N GLU A 82 -1.26 4.87 22.52
CA GLU A 82 -1.22 6.31 22.79
C GLU A 82 -0.31 7.02 21.78
N ARG A 83 0.81 6.40 21.39
CA ARG A 83 1.74 6.96 20.39
C ARG A 83 1.06 7.21 19.04
N ILE A 84 0.26 6.26 18.55
CA ILE A 84 -0.51 6.43 17.31
C ILE A 84 -1.64 7.46 17.52
N GLN A 85 -2.33 7.41 18.66
CA GLN A 85 -3.43 8.34 18.95
C GLN A 85 -3.00 9.80 19.04
N VAL A 86 -1.80 10.09 19.54
CA VAL A 86 -1.27 11.46 19.59
C VAL A 86 -1.06 12.00 18.17
N LEU A 87 -0.50 11.20 17.27
CA LEU A 87 -0.34 11.57 15.85
C LEU A 87 -1.70 11.78 15.17
N ARG A 88 -2.65 10.88 15.42
CA ARG A 88 -4.03 11.01 14.94
C ARG A 88 -4.69 12.32 15.43
N LYS A 89 -4.56 12.64 16.73
CA LYS A 89 -5.12 13.88 17.31
C LYS A 89 -4.43 15.15 16.80
N ALA A 90 -3.17 15.06 16.39
CA ALA A 90 -2.44 16.15 15.76
C ALA A 90 -2.83 16.35 14.29
N GLY A 91 -3.65 15.48 13.71
CA GLY A 91 -4.04 15.50 12.28
C GLY A 91 -2.99 14.87 11.35
N ASP A 92 -1.90 14.32 11.90
CA ASP A 92 -0.85 13.63 11.12
C ASP A 92 -1.24 12.17 10.88
N TRP A 93 -2.15 11.97 9.94
CA TRP A 93 -2.63 10.65 9.54
C TRP A 93 -1.54 9.77 8.95
N MET A 94 -0.67 10.34 8.11
CA MET A 94 0.42 9.61 7.47
C MET A 94 1.46 9.18 8.51
N GLY A 95 1.80 10.04 9.47
CA GLY A 95 2.66 9.69 10.59
C GLY A 95 2.04 8.59 11.46
N ALA A 96 0.74 8.69 11.78
CA ALA A 96 0.03 7.68 12.56
C ALA A 96 0.03 6.31 11.87
N LEU A 97 -0.26 6.29 10.57
CA LEU A 97 -0.28 5.10 9.73
C LEU A 97 1.13 4.49 9.59
N ASN A 98 2.15 5.27 9.26
CA ASN A 98 3.54 4.80 9.21
C ASN A 98 4.02 4.26 10.56
N MET A 99 3.61 4.90 11.67
CA MET A 99 3.91 4.40 13.00
C MET A 99 3.26 3.04 13.26
N ALA A 100 2.01 2.86 12.83
CA ALA A 100 1.33 1.57 12.93
C ALA A 100 2.05 0.48 12.10
N MET A 101 2.54 0.80 10.91
CA MET A 101 3.29 -0.13 10.05
C MET A 101 4.63 -0.52 10.66
N THR A 102 5.41 0.45 11.10
CA THR A 102 6.70 0.17 11.77
C THR A 102 6.54 -0.67 13.04
N LEU A 103 5.41 -0.51 13.76
CA LEU A 103 5.04 -1.38 14.88
C LEU A 103 4.65 -2.80 14.42
N TYR A 104 3.90 -2.91 13.33
CA TYR A 104 3.51 -4.19 12.73
C TYR A 104 4.73 -5.01 12.22
N ASP A 105 5.74 -4.33 11.68
CA ASP A 105 7.01 -4.95 11.24
C ASP A 105 7.98 -5.26 12.36
N GLY A 106 7.67 -4.84 13.59
CA GLY A 106 8.56 -4.97 14.74
C GLY A 106 9.83 -4.11 14.66
N GLN A 107 9.87 -3.11 13.78
CA GLN A 107 10.99 -2.16 13.63
C GLN A 107 10.87 -0.97 14.59
N ALA A 108 9.73 -0.82 15.25
CA ALA A 108 9.50 0.25 16.20
C ALA A 108 10.33 0.06 17.49
N HIS A 109 11.01 1.13 17.89
CA HIS A 109 11.84 1.15 19.09
C HIS A 109 11.11 1.84 20.26
N GLY A 110 11.46 1.44 21.49
CA GLY A 110 10.93 2.05 22.72
C GLY A 110 9.45 1.74 22.97
N VAL A 111 9.01 0.56 22.55
CA VAL A 111 7.61 0.14 22.56
C VAL A 111 7.24 -0.46 23.92
N ILE A 112 6.14 0.03 24.50
CA ILE A 112 5.57 -0.45 25.76
C ILE A 112 4.22 -1.10 25.46
N ASP A 113 3.86 -2.15 26.22
CA ASP A 113 2.60 -2.90 26.13
C ASP A 113 2.40 -3.70 24.84
N LEU A 114 3.49 -4.20 24.24
CA LEU A 114 3.46 -5.15 23.14
C LEU A 114 4.16 -6.48 23.50
N PRO A 115 3.66 -7.62 23.00
CA PRO A 115 4.35 -8.90 23.12
C PRO A 115 5.76 -8.85 22.52
N ARG A 116 6.63 -9.77 22.94
CA ARG A 116 7.98 -9.91 22.36
C ARG A 116 8.00 -10.65 21.02
N ASN A 117 6.95 -11.43 20.75
CA ASN A 117 6.84 -12.25 19.56
C ASN A 117 6.16 -11.46 18.44
N LEU A 118 6.74 -11.44 17.25
CA LEU A 118 6.19 -10.68 16.11
C LEU A 118 4.77 -11.13 15.73
N CYS A 119 4.47 -12.43 15.73
CA CYS A 119 3.11 -12.89 15.42
C CYS A 119 2.07 -12.35 16.41
N ALA A 120 2.40 -12.34 17.72
CA ALA A 120 1.49 -11.83 18.74
C ALA A 120 1.39 -10.29 18.71
N VAL A 121 2.45 -9.60 18.29
CA VAL A 121 2.44 -8.16 18.00
C VAL A 121 1.51 -7.85 16.85
N GLN A 122 1.63 -8.59 15.74
CA GLN A 122 0.78 -8.45 14.56
C GLN A 122 -0.69 -8.69 14.93
N GLU A 123 -1.01 -9.78 15.62
CA GLU A 123 -2.38 -10.06 16.09
C GLU A 123 -2.95 -8.97 17.00
N ALA A 124 -2.14 -8.41 17.90
CA ALA A 124 -2.59 -7.37 18.83
C ALA A 124 -2.81 -6.00 18.16
N ILE A 125 -2.00 -5.66 17.16
CA ILE A 125 -2.06 -4.38 16.45
C ILE A 125 -3.10 -4.43 15.32
N MET A 126 -3.29 -5.59 14.69
CA MET A 126 -4.18 -5.79 13.54
C MET A 126 -5.54 -5.10 13.68
N PRO A 127 -6.35 -5.32 14.74
CA PRO A 127 -7.67 -4.69 14.85
C PRO A 127 -7.59 -3.16 14.90
N TYR A 128 -6.56 -2.63 15.56
CA TYR A 128 -6.35 -1.18 15.67
C TYR A 128 -5.88 -0.57 14.35
N LEU A 129 -5.06 -1.29 13.59
CA LEU A 129 -4.59 -0.85 12.28
C LEU A 129 -5.76 -0.76 11.29
N VAL A 130 -6.64 -1.76 11.29
CA VAL A 130 -7.86 -1.77 10.46
C VAL A 130 -8.77 -0.60 10.82
N GLU A 131 -9.02 -0.37 12.11
CA GLU A 131 -9.79 0.79 12.58
C GLU A 131 -9.16 2.12 12.14
N LEU A 132 -7.83 2.25 12.25
CA LEU A 132 -7.11 3.45 11.86
C LEU A 132 -7.22 3.71 10.35
N LEU A 133 -7.12 2.66 9.53
CA LEU A 133 -7.28 2.76 8.08
C LEU A 133 -8.70 3.21 7.71
N PHE A 134 -9.73 2.65 8.35
CA PHE A 134 -11.10 3.06 8.11
C PHE A 134 -11.35 4.51 8.53
N ALA A 135 -10.88 4.90 9.71
CA ALA A 135 -10.99 6.28 10.18
C ALA A 135 -10.29 7.26 9.23
N TYR A 136 -9.12 6.90 8.70
CA TYR A 136 -8.42 7.69 7.69
C TYR A 136 -9.24 7.87 6.42
N VAL A 137 -9.75 6.77 5.85
CA VAL A 137 -10.56 6.82 4.61
C VAL A 137 -11.83 7.65 4.84
N ASP A 138 -12.54 7.45 5.95
CA ASP A 138 -13.78 8.17 6.26
C ASP A 138 -13.55 9.67 6.50
N GLU A 139 -12.49 10.02 7.24
CA GLU A 139 -12.16 11.41 7.53
C GLU A 139 -11.75 12.15 6.26
N VAL A 140 -10.90 11.53 5.42
CA VAL A 140 -10.49 12.16 4.17
C VAL A 140 -11.65 12.24 3.18
N PHE A 141 -12.53 11.23 3.11
CA PHE A 141 -13.73 11.29 2.27
C PHE A 141 -14.71 12.38 2.75
N SER A 142 -14.87 12.54 4.06
CA SER A 142 -15.65 13.65 4.62
C SER A 142 -15.03 15.00 4.27
N TYR A 143 -13.71 15.13 4.37
CA TYR A 143 -13.00 16.36 3.99
C TYR A 143 -13.16 16.67 2.50
N ILE A 144 -12.98 15.68 1.62
CA ILE A 144 -13.17 15.83 0.18
C ILE A 144 -14.62 16.26 -0.12
N SER A 145 -15.61 15.60 0.50
CA SER A 145 -17.03 15.92 0.30
C SER A 145 -17.36 17.36 0.72
N VAL A 146 -16.81 17.82 1.84
CA VAL A 146 -16.98 19.21 2.32
C VAL A 146 -16.25 20.21 1.43
N ALA A 147 -15.03 19.90 0.99
CA ALA A 147 -14.28 20.74 0.05
C ALA A 147 -15.00 20.88 -1.29
N CYS A 148 -15.60 19.79 -1.80
CA CYS A 148 -16.43 19.81 -3.00
C CYS A 148 -17.65 20.73 -2.83
N PHE A 149 -18.35 20.63 -1.70
CA PHE A 149 -19.52 21.49 -1.43
C PHE A 149 -19.16 22.98 -1.38
N ASN A 150 -18.00 23.31 -0.81
CA ASN A 150 -17.53 24.70 -0.73
C ASN A 150 -17.11 25.29 -2.09
N GLN A 151 -16.71 24.45 -3.06
CA GLN A 151 -16.44 24.90 -4.42
C GLN A 151 -17.74 25.16 -5.21
N ILE A 152 -18.80 24.39 -4.95
CA ILE A 152 -20.13 24.58 -5.58
C ILE A 152 -20.81 25.85 -5.03
N GLY A 153 -20.68 26.14 -3.73
CA GLY A 153 -21.29 27.32 -3.09
C GLY A 153 -20.69 28.69 -3.47
N LYS A 154 -19.62 28.74 -4.28
CA LYS A 154 -19.00 29.98 -4.78
C LYS A 154 -19.27 30.26 -6.27
N GLY A 155 -20.11 29.46 -6.93
CA GLY A 155 -20.32 29.50 -8.38
C GLY A 155 -21.76 29.74 -8.85
N GLU A 156 -22.66 30.27 -8.01
CA GLU A 156 -23.96 30.75 -8.48
C GLU A 156 -23.88 32.22 -8.89
N GLU A 157 -23.22 32.48 -10.02
CA GLU A 157 -23.60 33.53 -10.97
C GLU A 157 -22.74 33.39 -12.25
N LEU A 158 -23.44 33.16 -13.37
CA LEU A 158 -23.03 33.26 -14.79
C LEU A 158 -22.52 31.98 -15.51
N ASP A 159 -23.46 31.40 -16.25
CA ASP A 159 -23.39 30.84 -17.62
C ASP A 159 -22.26 29.86 -18.03
N GLY A 160 -22.71 28.64 -18.37
CA GLY A 160 -22.38 28.00 -19.66
C GLY A 160 -20.97 27.43 -19.88
N SER A 161 -20.85 26.12 -19.68
CA SER A 161 -19.95 25.18 -20.40
C SER A 161 -18.46 25.55 -20.49
N GLU A 162 -17.64 24.91 -19.65
CA GLU A 162 -16.22 24.46 -19.86
C GLU A 162 -15.29 24.53 -18.62
N SER A 163 -15.81 24.76 -17.41
CA SER A 163 -15.01 24.86 -16.17
C SER A 163 -15.13 23.68 -15.17
N ASN A 164 -15.78 22.56 -15.54
CA ASN A 164 -15.95 21.42 -14.63
C ASN A 164 -14.78 20.41 -14.66
N SER A 165 -13.92 20.44 -15.69
CA SER A 165 -12.87 19.42 -15.87
C SER A 165 -11.69 19.56 -14.89
N SER A 166 -11.35 20.77 -14.45
CA SER A 166 -10.24 20.99 -13.51
C SER A 166 -10.58 20.56 -12.09
N ALA A 167 -11.75 20.94 -11.59
CA ALA A 167 -12.24 20.55 -10.26
C ALA A 167 -12.44 19.03 -10.16
N GLU A 168 -13.06 18.40 -11.17
CA GLU A 168 -13.23 16.94 -11.21
C GLU A 168 -11.88 16.20 -11.27
N THR A 169 -10.87 16.75 -11.95
CA THR A 169 -9.52 16.17 -12.02
C THR A 169 -8.80 16.27 -10.67
N GLU A 170 -8.86 17.41 -9.99
CA GLU A 170 -8.26 17.58 -8.66
C GLU A 170 -8.92 16.65 -7.63
N ILE A 171 -10.24 16.51 -7.67
CA ILE A 171 -10.99 15.58 -6.81
C ILE A 171 -10.57 14.14 -7.10
N LYS A 172 -10.49 13.76 -8.38
CA LYS A 172 -10.02 12.44 -8.80
C LYS A 172 -8.59 12.17 -8.30
N GLU A 173 -7.69 13.14 -8.34
CA GLU A 173 -6.34 13.00 -7.81
C GLU A 173 -6.31 12.78 -6.29
N GLN A 174 -7.14 13.48 -5.52
CA GLN A 174 -7.21 13.27 -4.06
C GLN A 174 -7.72 11.86 -3.74
N PHE A 175 -8.77 11.39 -4.41
CA PHE A 175 -9.22 10.00 -4.28
C PHE A 175 -8.16 8.99 -4.72
N THR A 176 -7.39 9.32 -5.76
CA THR A 176 -6.26 8.51 -6.23
C THR A 176 -5.18 8.38 -5.16
N ARG A 177 -4.83 9.48 -4.47
CA ARG A 177 -3.84 9.47 -3.39
C ARG A 177 -4.30 8.65 -2.19
N VAL A 178 -5.54 8.83 -1.74
CA VAL A 178 -6.13 8.08 -0.62
C VAL A 178 -6.23 6.59 -0.95
N GLY A 179 -6.68 6.27 -2.16
CA GLY A 179 -6.75 4.89 -2.65
C GLY A 179 -5.38 4.24 -2.73
N GLY A 180 -4.36 4.96 -3.21
CA GLY A 180 -2.98 4.48 -3.26
C GLY A 180 -2.43 4.12 -1.88
N VAL A 181 -2.62 5.01 -0.89
CA VAL A 181 -2.26 4.72 0.51
C VAL A 181 -3.04 3.50 1.00
N ALA A 182 -4.36 3.47 0.84
CA ALA A 182 -5.17 2.33 1.30
C ALA A 182 -4.72 0.98 0.69
N VAL A 183 -4.41 0.95 -0.60
CA VAL A 183 -3.91 -0.24 -1.30
C VAL A 183 -2.54 -0.64 -0.78
N GLU A 184 -1.59 0.29 -0.67
CA GLU A 184 -0.24 0.00 -0.15
C GLU A 184 -0.28 -0.59 1.26
N PHE A 185 -1.12 -0.04 2.12
CA PHE A 185 -1.34 -0.53 3.47
C PHE A 185 -1.94 -1.95 3.48
N CYS A 186 -2.99 -2.19 2.70
CA CYS A 186 -3.64 -3.51 2.65
C CYS A 186 -2.73 -4.58 2.05
N VAL A 187 -1.96 -4.24 1.01
CA VAL A 187 -0.99 -5.13 0.37
C VAL A 187 0.11 -5.53 1.36
N HIS A 188 0.63 -4.57 2.11
CA HIS A 188 1.68 -4.83 3.10
C HIS A 188 1.21 -5.71 4.26
N ILE A 189 -0.04 -5.56 4.70
CA ILE A 189 -0.64 -6.38 5.75
C ILE A 189 -1.12 -7.74 5.21
N LYS A 190 -1.12 -7.93 3.88
CA LYS A 190 -1.63 -9.11 3.17
C LYS A 190 -3.09 -9.44 3.51
N ARG A 191 -3.90 -8.42 3.79
CA ARG A 191 -5.35 -8.55 4.00
C ARG A 191 -6.09 -7.89 2.86
N THR A 192 -6.12 -8.59 1.73
CA THR A 192 -6.88 -8.22 0.54
C THR A 192 -8.38 -8.21 0.77
N ASP A 193 -8.90 -8.99 1.73
CA ASP A 193 -10.32 -9.04 2.06
C ASP A 193 -10.85 -7.65 2.45
N ILE A 194 -10.10 -6.94 3.32
CA ILE A 194 -10.50 -5.60 3.79
C ILE A 194 -10.47 -4.57 2.66
N LEU A 195 -9.49 -4.69 1.75
CA LEU A 195 -9.38 -3.81 0.60
C LEU A 195 -10.60 -3.93 -0.32
N PHE A 196 -11.09 -5.16 -0.49
CA PHE A 196 -12.10 -5.49 -1.48
C PHE A 196 -13.53 -5.51 -0.96
N ASP A 197 -13.74 -5.82 0.31
CA ASP A 197 -15.07 -5.82 0.91
C ASP A 197 -15.45 -4.42 1.41
N GLU A 198 -14.54 -3.78 2.14
CA GLU A 198 -14.83 -2.55 2.89
C GLU A 198 -14.33 -1.30 2.17
N ILE A 199 -13.07 -1.28 1.71
CA ILE A 199 -12.53 -0.09 1.06
C ILE A 199 -13.19 0.11 -0.31
N PHE A 200 -13.30 -0.96 -1.11
CA PHE A 200 -13.98 -0.90 -2.40
C PHE A 200 -15.45 -0.44 -2.27
N SER A 201 -16.20 -0.95 -1.29
CA SER A 201 -17.59 -0.53 -1.08
C SER A 201 -17.71 0.96 -0.73
N LYS A 202 -16.77 1.51 0.04
CA LYS A 202 -16.67 2.96 0.27
C LYS A 202 -16.39 3.72 -1.03
N PHE A 203 -15.49 3.25 -1.89
CA PHE A 203 -15.24 3.89 -3.19
C PHE A 203 -16.44 3.79 -4.15
N VAL A 204 -17.22 2.71 -4.09
CA VAL A 204 -18.47 2.56 -4.84
C VAL A 204 -19.52 3.57 -4.37
N ALA A 205 -19.63 3.81 -3.06
CA ALA A 205 -20.56 4.80 -2.50
C ALA A 205 -20.30 6.23 -3.01
N VAL A 206 -19.04 6.59 -3.23
CA VAL A 206 -18.64 7.91 -3.76
C VAL A 206 -18.61 7.95 -5.30
N GLN A 207 -19.12 6.92 -5.99
CA GLN A 207 -19.14 6.80 -7.46
C GLN A 207 -17.75 6.85 -8.14
N HIS A 208 -16.65 6.77 -7.39
CA HIS A 208 -15.27 6.76 -7.91
C HIS A 208 -14.71 5.34 -8.12
N ARG A 209 -15.59 4.34 -8.32
CA ARG A 209 -15.23 2.93 -8.60
C ARG A 209 -14.18 2.82 -9.70
N GLU A 210 -14.34 3.57 -10.79
CA GLU A 210 -13.44 3.53 -11.95
C GLU A 210 -12.02 3.99 -11.61
N THR A 211 -11.89 5.02 -10.77
CA THR A 211 -10.60 5.56 -10.34
C THR A 211 -9.86 4.55 -9.46
N PHE A 212 -10.61 3.84 -8.62
CA PHE A 212 -10.05 2.76 -7.80
C PHE A 212 -9.60 1.57 -8.65
N LEU A 213 -10.30 1.21 -9.72
CA LEU A 213 -9.88 0.13 -10.63
C LEU A 213 -8.57 0.49 -11.37
N GLU A 214 -8.44 1.74 -11.84
CA GLU A 214 -7.19 2.24 -12.46
C GLU A 214 -6.01 2.21 -11.47
N LEU A 215 -6.27 2.50 -10.19
CA LEU A 215 -5.28 2.43 -9.12
C LEU A 215 -4.74 1.02 -8.88
N LEU A 216 -5.57 -0.02 -9.05
CA LEU A 216 -5.15 -1.40 -8.84
C LEU A 216 -4.20 -1.91 -9.93
N GLU A 217 -4.30 -1.38 -11.15
CA GLU A 217 -3.50 -1.78 -12.32
C GLU A 217 -1.99 -1.91 -12.02
N PRO A 218 -1.28 -0.87 -11.52
CA PRO A 218 0.15 -0.97 -11.24
C PRO A 218 0.51 -1.99 -10.17
N TYR A 219 -0.41 -2.30 -9.23
CA TYR A 219 -0.17 -3.30 -8.19
C TYR A 219 -0.40 -4.73 -8.70
N ILE A 220 -1.33 -4.90 -9.64
CA ILE A 220 -1.53 -6.16 -10.37
C ILE A 220 -0.31 -6.45 -11.25
N LEU A 221 0.20 -5.45 -11.99
CA LEU A 221 1.39 -5.60 -12.83
C LEU A 221 2.68 -5.88 -12.04
N LYS A 222 2.72 -5.54 -10.75
CA LYS A 222 3.83 -5.83 -9.83
C LYS A 222 3.69 -7.17 -9.10
N ASP A 223 2.67 -7.97 -9.42
CA ASP A 223 2.39 -9.29 -8.83
C ASP A 223 2.04 -9.23 -7.34
N MET A 224 1.68 -8.06 -6.83
CA MET A 224 1.33 -7.86 -5.42
C MET A 224 -0.13 -8.23 -5.13
N LEU A 225 -0.98 -8.26 -6.16
CA LEU A 225 -2.42 -8.55 -6.09
C LEU A 225 -2.80 -9.68 -7.07
N GLY A 226 -2.17 -10.85 -6.95
CA GLY A 226 -2.40 -11.98 -7.87
C GLY A 226 -3.78 -12.64 -7.75
N THR A 227 -4.44 -12.51 -6.59
CA THR A 227 -5.72 -13.14 -6.29
C THR A 227 -6.75 -12.07 -5.95
N LEU A 228 -7.71 -11.85 -6.86
CA LEU A 228 -8.79 -10.88 -6.71
C LEU A 228 -10.13 -11.60 -6.55
N PRO A 229 -11.08 -11.04 -5.78
CA PRO A 229 -12.45 -11.50 -5.79
C PRO A 229 -13.07 -11.40 -7.20
N PRO A 230 -13.91 -12.36 -7.61
CA PRO A 230 -14.50 -12.40 -8.94
C PRO A 230 -15.34 -11.15 -9.26
N GLU A 231 -15.96 -10.55 -8.25
CA GLU A 231 -16.75 -9.31 -8.38
C GLU A 231 -15.89 -8.14 -8.89
N ILE A 232 -14.67 -8.01 -8.37
CA ILE A 232 -13.73 -6.96 -8.75
C ILE A 232 -13.12 -7.25 -10.10
N MET A 233 -12.90 -8.52 -10.41
CA MET A 233 -12.45 -8.92 -11.73
C MET A 233 -13.45 -8.52 -12.81
N GLN A 234 -14.73 -8.83 -12.60
CA GLN A 234 -15.80 -8.47 -13.52
C GLN A 234 -15.89 -6.95 -13.68
N ALA A 235 -15.77 -6.21 -12.58
CA ALA A 235 -15.72 -4.76 -12.57
C ALA A 235 -14.60 -4.19 -13.44
N LEU A 236 -13.39 -4.74 -13.27
CA LEU A 236 -12.17 -4.32 -13.96
C LEU A 236 -12.27 -4.58 -15.46
N VAL A 237 -12.71 -5.78 -15.83
CA VAL A 237 -12.88 -6.20 -17.22
C VAL A 237 -13.94 -5.36 -17.93
N GLU A 238 -15.09 -5.12 -17.28
CA GLU A 238 -16.15 -4.27 -17.84
C GLU A 238 -15.69 -2.81 -18.02
N HIS A 239 -14.98 -2.28 -17.03
CA HIS A 239 -14.46 -0.91 -17.08
C HIS A 239 -13.46 -0.71 -18.24
N TYR A 240 -12.49 -1.61 -18.39
CA TYR A 240 -11.51 -1.50 -19.47
C TYR A 240 -12.12 -1.76 -20.85
N ASN A 241 -13.14 -2.63 -20.96
CA ASN A 241 -13.87 -2.82 -22.20
C ASN A 241 -14.57 -1.54 -22.64
N ARG A 242 -15.23 -0.83 -21.71
CA ARG A 242 -15.88 0.47 -21.99
C ARG A 242 -14.87 1.55 -22.43
N LYS A 243 -13.67 1.56 -21.86
CA LYS A 243 -12.60 2.51 -22.23
C LYS A 243 -11.78 2.11 -23.46
N GLY A 244 -11.91 0.87 -23.95
CA GLY A 244 -11.14 0.35 -25.07
C GLY A 244 -9.65 0.14 -24.78
N TRP A 245 -9.25 0.00 -23.51
CA TRP A 245 -7.84 -0.18 -23.11
C TRP A 245 -7.40 -1.64 -23.18
N LEU A 246 -7.47 -2.21 -24.38
CA LEU A 246 -7.29 -3.64 -24.63
C LEU A 246 -5.90 -4.17 -24.25
N GLN A 247 -4.85 -3.38 -24.47
CA GLN A 247 -3.47 -3.78 -24.11
C GLN A 247 -3.28 -3.90 -22.59
N ARG A 248 -3.95 -3.05 -21.81
CA ARG A 248 -3.90 -3.09 -20.34
C ARG A 248 -4.62 -4.32 -19.80
N VAL A 249 -5.76 -4.68 -20.41
CA VAL A 249 -6.48 -5.92 -20.07
C VAL A 249 -5.60 -7.13 -20.32
N GLU A 250 -4.95 -7.21 -21.48
CA GLU A 250 -4.03 -8.32 -21.79
C GLU A 250 -2.93 -8.42 -20.73
N GLN A 251 -2.27 -7.31 -20.40
CA GLN A 251 -1.24 -7.29 -19.36
C GLN A 251 -1.79 -7.67 -17.98
N CYS A 252 -2.95 -7.18 -17.57
CA CYS A 252 -3.55 -7.55 -16.29
C CYS A 252 -3.87 -9.05 -16.25
N VAL A 253 -4.49 -9.61 -17.30
CA VAL A 253 -4.86 -11.04 -17.37
C VAL A 253 -3.64 -11.94 -17.25
N LEU A 254 -2.52 -11.55 -17.87
CA LEU A 254 -1.24 -12.25 -17.74
C LEU A 254 -0.71 -12.23 -16.29
N HIS A 255 -1.05 -11.19 -15.52
CA HIS A 255 -0.60 -11.02 -14.15
C HIS A 255 -1.55 -11.66 -13.09
N MET A 256 -2.68 -12.23 -13.50
CA MET A 256 -3.71 -12.75 -12.58
C MET A 256 -3.77 -14.30 -12.56
N ASP A 257 -4.36 -14.84 -11.49
CA ASP A 257 -4.65 -16.27 -11.37
C ASP A 257 -5.99 -16.65 -12.04
N ILE A 258 -6.02 -17.83 -12.66
CA ILE A 258 -7.19 -18.30 -13.42
C ILE A 258 -8.39 -18.55 -12.52
N SER A 259 -8.15 -18.97 -11.27
CA SER A 259 -9.23 -19.22 -10.31
C SER A 259 -10.04 -17.97 -9.97
N SER A 260 -9.45 -16.77 -10.14
CA SER A 260 -10.13 -15.48 -9.93
C SER A 260 -10.80 -14.92 -11.18
N LEU A 261 -10.61 -15.56 -12.34
CA LEU A 261 -11.07 -15.06 -13.64
C LEU A 261 -12.34 -15.80 -14.08
N ASP A 262 -13.33 -15.08 -14.59
CA ASP A 262 -14.39 -15.69 -15.39
C ASP A 262 -13.82 -16.08 -16.75
N PHE A 263 -13.47 -17.35 -16.89
CA PHE A 263 -12.88 -17.92 -18.10
C PHE A 263 -13.71 -17.61 -19.35
N ASN A 264 -15.04 -17.72 -19.28
CA ASN A 264 -15.90 -17.55 -20.45
C ASN A 264 -15.98 -16.09 -20.88
N GLN A 265 -16.12 -15.17 -19.93
CA GLN A 265 -16.21 -13.75 -20.23
C GLN A 265 -14.89 -13.23 -20.82
N VAL A 266 -13.76 -13.58 -20.20
CA VAL A 266 -12.44 -13.10 -20.64
C VAL A 266 -12.07 -13.70 -22.00
N VAL A 267 -12.36 -14.98 -22.26
CA VAL A 267 -12.12 -15.60 -23.58
C VAL A 267 -12.93 -14.91 -24.68
N ARG A 268 -14.20 -14.59 -24.43
CA ARG A 268 -15.03 -13.85 -25.41
C ARG A 268 -14.45 -12.48 -25.71
N LEU A 269 -14.07 -11.72 -24.68
CA LEU A 269 -13.46 -10.41 -24.85
C LEU A 269 -12.11 -10.48 -25.57
N CYS A 270 -11.27 -11.48 -25.25
CA CYS A 270 -10.01 -11.68 -25.94
C CYS A 270 -10.20 -12.04 -27.42
N ARG A 271 -11.23 -12.84 -27.77
CA ARG A 271 -11.55 -13.19 -29.15
C ARG A 271 -12.11 -12.00 -29.92
N GLU A 272 -13.05 -11.26 -29.35
CA GLU A 272 -13.66 -10.08 -29.96
C GLU A 272 -12.64 -8.97 -30.25
N ASN A 273 -11.62 -8.84 -29.38
CA ASN A 273 -10.61 -7.79 -29.47
C ASN A 273 -9.25 -8.25 -30.02
N GLY A 274 -9.11 -9.51 -30.43
CA GLY A 274 -7.87 -10.05 -30.99
C GLY A 274 -6.68 -10.10 -30.02
N LEU A 275 -6.93 -10.24 -28.72
CA LEU A 275 -5.90 -10.31 -27.66
C LEU A 275 -5.35 -11.73 -27.52
N TYR A 276 -4.60 -12.17 -28.53
CA TYR A 276 -4.13 -13.55 -28.61
C TYR A 276 -3.13 -13.96 -27.53
N GLY A 277 -2.36 -13.02 -26.95
CA GLY A 277 -1.37 -13.38 -25.92
C GLY A 277 -2.03 -13.78 -24.61
N ALA A 278 -3.04 -13.03 -24.16
CA ALA A 278 -3.88 -13.41 -23.02
C ALA A 278 -4.68 -14.69 -23.30
N LEU A 279 -5.22 -14.85 -24.51
CA LEU A 279 -5.96 -16.05 -24.90
C LEU A 279 -5.11 -17.32 -24.74
N ILE A 280 -3.88 -17.30 -25.28
CA ILE A 280 -2.92 -18.40 -25.15
C ILE A 280 -2.64 -18.70 -23.67
N TYR A 281 -2.39 -17.68 -22.85
CA TYR A 281 -2.11 -17.86 -21.43
C TYR A 281 -3.28 -18.52 -20.69
N LEU A 282 -4.52 -18.10 -20.97
CA LEU A 282 -5.72 -18.65 -20.34
C LEU A 282 -5.93 -20.13 -20.68
N PHE A 283 -5.82 -20.52 -21.95
CA PHE A 283 -6.00 -21.91 -22.35
C PHE A 283 -4.85 -22.80 -21.87
N ASN A 284 -3.61 -22.31 -21.95
CA ASN A 284 -2.44 -23.05 -21.51
C ASN A 284 -2.45 -23.31 -20.00
N LYS A 285 -2.69 -22.27 -19.18
CA LYS A 285 -2.58 -22.38 -17.72
C LYS A 285 -3.92 -22.82 -17.10
N GLY A 286 -5.06 -22.56 -17.76
CA GLY A 286 -6.40 -22.85 -17.24
C GLY A 286 -6.97 -24.20 -17.62
N LEU A 287 -6.72 -24.68 -18.84
CA LEU A 287 -7.27 -25.95 -19.35
C LEU A 287 -6.21 -26.97 -19.77
N ASP A 288 -4.91 -26.61 -19.68
CA ASP A 288 -3.80 -27.36 -20.28
C ASP A 288 -4.06 -27.69 -21.77
N ASP A 289 -4.82 -26.82 -22.44
CA ASP A 289 -5.24 -27.01 -23.83
C ASP A 289 -4.40 -26.13 -24.75
N PHE A 290 -3.47 -26.79 -25.45
CA PHE A 290 -2.55 -26.15 -26.40
C PHE A 290 -3.09 -26.16 -27.84
N LYS A 291 -4.22 -26.83 -28.09
CA LYS A 291 -4.82 -26.98 -29.42
C LYS A 291 -5.74 -25.81 -29.75
N THR A 292 -6.67 -25.48 -28.87
CA THR A 292 -7.67 -24.42 -29.10
C THR A 292 -7.05 -23.06 -29.43
N PRO A 293 -5.95 -22.61 -28.77
CA PRO A 293 -5.27 -21.36 -29.16
C PRO A 293 -4.67 -21.40 -30.57
N LEU A 294 -4.16 -22.55 -31.03
CA LEU A 294 -3.59 -22.70 -32.37
C LEU A 294 -4.67 -22.66 -33.44
N GLU A 295 -5.80 -23.33 -33.22
CA GLU A 295 -6.94 -23.31 -34.16
C GLU A 295 -7.51 -21.89 -34.32
N GLU A 296 -7.61 -21.13 -33.23
CA GLU A 296 -8.02 -19.73 -33.27
C GLU A 296 -7.03 -18.85 -34.03
N LEU A 297 -5.73 -18.98 -33.77
CA LEU A 297 -4.69 -18.26 -34.51
C LEU A 297 -4.71 -18.60 -36.01
N LEU A 298 -4.90 -19.88 -36.36
CA LEU A 298 -5.02 -20.36 -37.74
C LEU A 298 -6.27 -19.82 -38.44
N ASN A 299 -7.41 -19.82 -37.75
CA ASN A 299 -8.66 -19.26 -38.29
C ASN A 299 -8.51 -17.76 -38.58
N VAL A 300 -7.82 -17.02 -37.72
CA VAL A 300 -7.54 -15.59 -37.91
C VAL A 300 -6.60 -15.34 -39.09
N LEU A 301 -5.55 -16.16 -39.23
CA LEU A 301 -4.64 -16.10 -40.38
C LEU A 301 -5.35 -16.41 -41.70
N ARG A 302 -6.27 -17.38 -41.69
CA ARG A 302 -7.05 -17.78 -42.88
C ARG A 302 -8.10 -16.73 -43.27
N ASN A 303 -8.66 -16.00 -42.31
CA ASN A 303 -9.73 -15.03 -42.57
C ASN A 303 -9.21 -13.61 -42.88
N ASN A 304 -7.97 -13.25 -42.49
CA ASN A 304 -7.39 -11.92 -42.67
C ASN A 304 -6.34 -11.85 -43.81
N GLU A 305 -6.69 -12.30 -45.02
CA GLU A 305 -5.82 -12.16 -46.19
C GLU A 305 -5.59 -10.69 -46.63
N LYS A 306 -6.34 -9.71 -46.09
CA LYS A 306 -6.34 -8.31 -46.55
C LYS A 306 -5.48 -7.32 -45.74
N ASP A 307 -5.12 -7.62 -44.48
CA ASP A 307 -4.29 -6.74 -43.63
C ASP A 307 -2.90 -7.33 -43.36
N SER A 308 -1.96 -7.09 -44.29
CA SER A 308 -0.62 -7.70 -44.30
C SER A 308 0.19 -7.52 -43.00
N ALA A 309 0.06 -6.39 -42.31
CA ALA A 309 0.84 -6.11 -41.10
C ALA A 309 0.33 -6.84 -39.84
N ALA A 310 -1.00 -6.87 -39.61
CA ALA A 310 -1.60 -7.55 -38.46
C ALA A 310 -1.46 -9.07 -38.60
N THR A 311 -1.74 -9.61 -39.79
CA THR A 311 -1.60 -11.04 -40.11
C THR A 311 -0.16 -11.53 -39.96
N THR A 312 0.83 -10.73 -40.38
CA THR A 312 2.25 -11.04 -40.19
C THR A 312 2.63 -11.09 -38.69
N SER A 313 2.12 -10.16 -37.88
CA SER A 313 2.37 -10.15 -36.42
C SER A 313 1.76 -11.37 -35.71
N VAL A 314 0.57 -11.80 -36.12
CA VAL A 314 -0.12 -12.99 -35.61
C VAL A 314 0.64 -14.25 -36.04
N GLY A 315 1.12 -14.31 -37.30
CA GLY A 315 1.93 -15.40 -37.81
C GLY A 315 3.26 -15.55 -37.06
N TYR A 316 3.97 -14.43 -36.81
CA TYR A 316 5.17 -14.46 -35.97
C TYR A 316 4.87 -14.88 -34.53
N ARG A 317 3.76 -14.41 -33.93
CA ARG A 317 3.34 -14.85 -32.59
C ARG A 317 3.03 -16.35 -32.57
N MET A 318 2.42 -16.90 -33.61
CA MET A 318 2.17 -18.34 -33.76
C MET A 318 3.49 -19.13 -33.85
N LEU A 319 4.45 -18.67 -34.65
CA LEU A 319 5.77 -19.30 -34.74
C LEU A 319 6.54 -19.26 -33.42
N VAL A 320 6.47 -18.13 -32.70
CA VAL A 320 7.02 -18.01 -31.35
C VAL A 320 6.30 -18.99 -30.43
N TYR A 321 4.98 -19.02 -30.42
CA TYR A 321 4.21 -19.96 -29.60
C TYR A 321 4.57 -21.42 -29.86
N LEU A 322 4.68 -21.83 -31.14
CA LEU A 322 5.15 -23.16 -31.53
C LEU A 322 6.56 -23.43 -31.01
N LYS A 323 7.50 -22.50 -31.17
CA LYS A 323 8.86 -22.63 -30.61
C LYS A 323 8.82 -22.84 -29.10
N TYR A 324 7.99 -22.09 -28.37
CA TYR A 324 7.88 -22.21 -26.90
C TYR A 324 7.23 -23.54 -26.50
N CYS A 325 6.19 -24.00 -27.20
CA CYS A 325 5.59 -25.32 -27.02
C CYS A 325 6.60 -26.45 -27.25
N PHE A 326 7.37 -26.37 -28.35
CA PHE A 326 8.42 -27.35 -28.67
C PHE A 326 9.62 -27.27 -27.72
N SER A 327 9.92 -26.11 -27.16
CA SER A 327 10.99 -25.94 -26.16
C SER A 327 10.54 -26.31 -24.74
N GLY A 328 9.26 -26.61 -24.53
CA GLY A 328 8.70 -26.91 -23.21
C GLY A 328 8.67 -25.70 -22.28
N LEU A 329 8.55 -24.47 -22.80
CA LEU A 329 8.59 -23.23 -22.02
C LEU A 329 7.20 -22.57 -21.97
N ALA A 330 6.79 -22.14 -20.78
CA ALA A 330 5.54 -21.40 -20.59
C ALA A 330 5.51 -20.08 -21.37
N PHE A 331 4.35 -19.75 -21.95
CA PHE A 331 4.05 -18.50 -22.64
C PHE A 331 3.13 -17.64 -21.76
N PRO A 332 3.34 -16.32 -21.64
CA PRO A 332 4.42 -15.50 -22.21
C PRO A 332 5.77 -15.60 -21.46
N PRO A 333 6.89 -15.24 -22.11
CA PRO A 333 8.21 -15.31 -21.52
C PRO A 333 8.37 -14.29 -20.38
N GLY A 334 8.54 -14.76 -19.16
CA GLY A 334 8.96 -13.90 -18.05
C GLY A 334 8.59 -14.37 -16.66
N ARG A 335 7.52 -15.17 -16.51
CA ARG A 335 6.89 -15.28 -15.19
C ARG A 335 7.23 -16.50 -14.36
N ASN A 336 7.80 -17.56 -14.93
CA ASN A 336 8.47 -18.64 -14.21
C ASN A 336 8.98 -19.68 -15.20
N ARG A 337 10.09 -20.36 -14.88
CA ARG A 337 10.54 -21.58 -15.58
C ARG A 337 9.60 -22.75 -15.25
N TYR A 338 8.32 -22.62 -15.56
CA TYR A 338 7.45 -23.80 -15.63
C TYR A 338 7.80 -24.53 -16.91
N ILE A 339 8.40 -25.71 -16.73
CA ILE A 339 8.59 -26.68 -17.80
C ILE A 339 7.18 -27.13 -18.19
N MET A 340 6.74 -26.82 -19.41
CA MET A 340 5.49 -27.36 -19.94
C MET A 340 5.57 -28.89 -19.87
N GLN A 341 4.47 -29.53 -19.51
CA GLN A 341 4.38 -30.99 -19.52
C GLN A 341 4.67 -31.50 -20.94
N PRO A 342 5.33 -32.67 -21.11
CA PRO A 342 5.59 -33.28 -22.42
C PRO A 342 4.32 -33.61 -23.24
N VAL A 343 3.14 -33.42 -22.64
CA VAL A 343 1.82 -33.47 -23.29
C VAL A 343 1.66 -32.34 -24.30
N ALA A 344 2.15 -31.13 -24.02
CA ALA A 344 2.04 -29.99 -24.91
C ALA A 344 2.73 -30.22 -26.26
N GLN A 345 3.93 -30.81 -26.24
CA GLN A 345 4.67 -31.17 -27.45
C GLN A 345 3.90 -32.19 -28.30
N LYS A 346 3.33 -33.23 -27.68
CA LYS A 346 2.57 -34.27 -28.40
C LYS A 346 1.27 -33.73 -28.99
N THR A 347 0.53 -32.91 -28.25
CA THR A 347 -0.75 -32.34 -28.70
C THR A 347 -0.55 -31.37 -29.86
N VAL A 348 0.47 -30.51 -29.79
CA VAL A 348 0.80 -29.56 -30.86
C VAL A 348 1.31 -30.28 -32.11
N LEU A 349 2.16 -31.31 -31.94
CA LEU A 349 2.66 -32.14 -33.05
C LEU A 349 1.56 -32.98 -33.72
N PHE A 350 0.44 -33.25 -33.03
CA PHE A 350 -0.71 -33.94 -33.60
C PHE A 350 -1.67 -33.00 -34.35
N CYS A 351 -1.56 -31.69 -34.13
CA CYS A 351 -2.39 -30.67 -34.79
C CYS A 351 -1.72 -30.04 -36.02
N LEU A 352 -0.38 -30.07 -36.08
CA LEU A 352 0.42 -29.82 -37.29
C LEU A 352 0.40 -31.05 -38.19
#